data_AF-A0AAW0LUW1-F1
#
_entry.id   AF-A0AAW0LUW1-F1
#
_cell.length_a   1.000
_cell.length_b   1.000
_cell.length_c   1.000
_cell.angle_alpha   90.00
_cell.angle_beta   90.00
_cell.angle_gamma   90.00
#
_symmetry.space_group_name_H-M   'P 1'
#
loop_
_entity.id
_entity.type
_entity.pdbx_description
1 polymer ?
#
loop_
_entity_poly.entity_id
_entity_poly.type
_entity_poly.pdbx_seq_one_letter_code
_entity_poly.pdbx_strand_id
1 'polypeptide(L)'
;MADGDIPEDANEHCPGTQSESAGKSDACEGCPNQEACATAPKGPDPDLVVIAERMANVKHKILVLSGKGGVGKSTFSAQLSFALAAMNLQIGLLDIDICGPSIPKMLGLEGQEIHQSNLGWSPVYVDDNLGVMSIGFMLPDPDEAVIWRGPRKNGLIKNFLKEVYWYELDFLVVDAPPGTSDEHISIVQCLGATGIDGAIIVTTPQQVSLIDVRKEINFCKKVGVKVLGVVENMSGLCQPLMDFKFMRMTETGEHIDVSERVREYLREKAPELQNLIACSEVFDSSSGGAEKCVGKWMCLFLGRCHWIRSFVRLLKKVDPASLIRNAMSAPALRSS
;
A
#
# COMPACT_ATOMS: atom_id res chain seq x y z
N MET A 1 -27.95 13.31 -18.11
CA MET A 1 -26.80 13.92 -18.79
C MET A 1 -26.37 15.04 -17.87
N ALA A 2 -25.24 14.87 -17.19
CA ALA A 2 -24.96 15.52 -15.92
C ALA A 2 -24.43 16.95 -16.09
N ASP A 3 -24.99 17.89 -15.32
CA ASP A 3 -24.58 19.29 -15.13
C ASP A 3 -23.12 19.49 -14.61
N GLY A 4 -22.29 18.45 -14.60
CA GLY A 4 -20.98 18.45 -13.91
C GLY A 4 -19.78 18.96 -14.71
N ASP A 5 -19.92 19.16 -16.03
CA ASP A 5 -18.80 19.54 -16.91
C ASP A 5 -18.70 21.05 -17.20
N ILE A 6 -19.64 21.84 -16.68
CA ILE A 6 -19.71 23.30 -16.87
C ILE A 6 -19.28 23.97 -15.55
N PRO A 7 -18.16 24.70 -15.53
CA PRO A 7 -17.73 25.47 -14.36
C PRO A 7 -18.79 26.49 -13.90
N GLU A 8 -18.84 26.79 -12.60
CA GLU A 8 -19.80 27.77 -12.04
C GLU A 8 -19.60 29.19 -12.61
N ASP A 9 -18.40 29.51 -13.09
CA ASP A 9 -18.00 30.78 -13.69
C ASP A 9 -17.98 30.75 -15.23
N ALA A 10 -18.64 29.76 -15.85
CA ALA A 10 -18.66 29.60 -17.29
C ALA A 10 -19.54 30.65 -18.00
N ASN A 11 -19.19 30.97 -19.25
CA ASN A 11 -20.01 31.80 -20.14
C ASN A 11 -21.42 31.22 -20.32
N GLU A 12 -22.41 32.08 -20.57
CA GLU A 12 -23.74 31.64 -20.99
C GLU A 12 -23.63 30.73 -22.23
N HIS A 13 -24.27 29.55 -22.17
CA HIS A 13 -24.22 28.50 -23.19
C HIS A 13 -22.86 27.79 -23.38
N CYS A 14 -22.02 27.76 -22.33
CA CYS A 14 -20.82 26.92 -22.34
C CYS A 14 -21.16 25.46 -22.70
N PRO A 15 -20.48 24.85 -23.70
CA PRO A 15 -20.74 23.47 -24.09
C PRO A 15 -20.27 22.44 -23.07
N GLY A 16 -19.57 22.86 -22.00
CA GLY A 16 -18.91 22.00 -21.04
C GLY A 16 -17.49 21.61 -21.48
N THR A 17 -16.60 21.41 -20.51
CA THR A 17 -15.16 21.19 -20.74
C THR A 17 -14.84 19.87 -21.46
N GLN A 18 -15.70 18.86 -21.31
CA GLN A 18 -15.54 17.53 -21.93
C GLN A 18 -16.26 17.38 -23.29
N SER A 19 -17.06 18.37 -23.70
CA SER A 19 -17.79 18.33 -24.97
C SER A 19 -16.87 18.50 -26.17
N GLU A 20 -17.10 17.78 -27.27
CA GLU A 20 -16.32 17.92 -28.51
C GLU A 20 -16.21 19.37 -29.00
N SER A 21 -17.23 20.20 -28.74
CA SER A 21 -17.29 21.61 -29.09
C SER A 21 -16.60 22.58 -28.10
N ALA A 22 -16.13 22.11 -26.95
CA ALA A 22 -15.38 22.94 -25.99
C ALA A 22 -14.15 23.63 -26.63
N GLY A 23 -14.03 24.93 -26.45
CA GLY A 23 -12.97 25.75 -27.05
C GLY A 23 -13.12 25.99 -28.57
N LYS A 24 -14.16 25.43 -29.20
CA LYS A 24 -14.41 25.51 -30.65
C LYS A 24 -15.75 26.15 -31.01
N SER A 25 -16.70 26.25 -30.07
CA SER A 25 -18.00 26.87 -30.29
C SER A 25 -17.95 28.39 -30.12
N ASP A 26 -18.92 29.07 -30.70
CA ASP A 26 -19.09 30.53 -30.60
C ASP A 26 -19.20 30.99 -29.14
N ALA A 27 -19.81 30.19 -28.26
CA ALA A 27 -19.91 30.47 -26.82
C ALA A 27 -18.55 30.45 -26.09
N CYS A 28 -17.50 29.90 -26.71
CA CYS A 28 -16.14 29.90 -26.17
C CYS A 28 -15.31 31.09 -26.62
N GLU A 29 -15.77 31.92 -27.56
CA GLU A 29 -15.03 33.08 -28.02
C GLU A 29 -14.81 34.08 -26.87
N GLY A 30 -13.55 34.49 -26.68
CA GLY A 30 -13.17 35.41 -25.60
C GLY A 30 -13.09 34.77 -24.20
N CYS A 31 -13.33 33.44 -24.10
CA CYS A 31 -13.11 32.71 -22.85
C CYS A 31 -11.60 32.57 -22.56
N PRO A 32 -11.12 32.91 -21.35
CA PRO A 32 -9.72 32.75 -20.98
C PRO A 32 -9.18 31.32 -21.13
N ASN A 33 -10.06 30.33 -21.03
CA ASN A 33 -9.72 28.90 -21.10
C ASN A 33 -9.99 28.28 -22.49
N GLN A 34 -10.28 29.08 -23.53
CA GLN A 34 -10.67 28.59 -24.85
C GLN A 34 -9.66 27.61 -25.46
N GLU A 35 -8.37 27.97 -25.52
CA GLU A 35 -7.32 27.09 -26.05
C GLU A 35 -7.12 25.83 -25.22
N ALA A 36 -7.19 25.94 -23.89
CA ALA A 36 -7.08 24.80 -22.99
C ALA A 36 -8.22 23.79 -23.23
N CYS A 37 -9.46 24.26 -23.34
CA CYS A 37 -10.62 23.42 -23.66
C CYS A 37 -10.59 22.86 -25.09
N ALA A 38 -9.97 23.57 -26.04
CA ALA A 38 -9.84 23.12 -27.43
C ALA A 38 -8.81 21.98 -27.58
N THR A 39 -7.74 22.03 -26.77
CA THR A 39 -6.60 21.09 -26.81
C THR A 39 -6.68 19.96 -25.79
N ALA A 40 -7.52 20.10 -24.76
CA ALA A 40 -7.76 19.06 -23.78
C ALA A 40 -8.25 17.77 -24.48
N PRO A 41 -7.73 16.59 -24.10
CA PRO A 41 -8.27 15.30 -24.56
C PRO A 41 -9.75 15.23 -24.18
N LYS A 42 -10.59 14.79 -25.13
CA LYS A 42 -12.04 14.70 -24.95
C LYS A 42 -12.52 13.27 -25.01
N GLY A 43 -13.57 12.99 -24.24
CA GLY A 43 -14.10 11.65 -24.10
C GLY A 43 -13.32 10.81 -23.08
N PRO A 44 -13.77 9.57 -22.85
CA PRO A 44 -13.14 8.67 -21.89
C PRO A 44 -11.71 8.36 -22.34
N ASP A 45 -10.77 8.44 -21.41
CA ASP A 45 -9.36 8.14 -21.66
C ASP A 45 -9.21 6.70 -22.22
N PRO A 46 -8.66 6.54 -23.45
CA PRO A 46 -8.56 5.23 -24.10
C PRO A 46 -7.71 4.24 -23.30
N ASP A 47 -6.76 4.71 -22.49
CA ASP A 47 -5.97 3.83 -21.63
C ASP A 47 -6.84 3.14 -20.58
N LEU A 48 -7.93 3.77 -20.11
CA LEU A 48 -8.83 3.18 -19.12
C LEU A 48 -9.57 1.95 -19.67
N VAL A 49 -9.89 1.93 -20.96
CA VAL A 49 -10.53 0.78 -21.62
C VAL A 49 -9.56 -0.40 -21.64
N VAL A 50 -8.32 -0.18 -22.07
CA VAL A 50 -7.29 -1.23 -22.11
C VAL A 50 -6.95 -1.72 -20.70
N ILE A 51 -6.85 -0.81 -19.74
CA ILE A 51 -6.65 -1.16 -18.32
C ILE A 51 -7.80 -2.05 -17.85
N ALA A 52 -9.05 -1.72 -18.15
CA ALA A 52 -10.20 -2.52 -17.73
C ALA A 52 -10.14 -3.95 -18.29
N GLU A 53 -9.78 -4.11 -19.57
CA GLU A 53 -9.61 -5.43 -20.19
C GLU A 53 -8.48 -6.24 -19.54
N ARG A 54 -7.32 -5.61 -19.32
CA ARG A 54 -6.18 -6.26 -18.65
C ARG A 54 -6.52 -6.68 -17.22
N MET A 55 -7.20 -5.79 -16.52
CA MET A 55 -7.52 -5.93 -15.10
C MET A 55 -8.73 -6.84 -14.85
N ALA A 56 -9.49 -7.22 -15.88
CA ALA A 56 -10.58 -8.19 -15.77
C ALA A 56 -10.11 -9.60 -15.37
N ASN A 57 -8.85 -9.95 -15.66
CA ASN A 57 -8.26 -11.26 -15.31
C ASN A 57 -7.78 -11.35 -13.84
N VAL A 58 -8.00 -10.30 -13.06
CA VAL A 58 -7.61 -10.24 -11.65
C VAL A 58 -8.87 -10.27 -10.80
N LYS A 59 -9.06 -11.34 -10.02
CA LYS A 59 -10.30 -11.56 -9.24
C LYS A 59 -10.47 -10.57 -8.09
N HIS A 60 -9.40 -10.31 -7.35
CA HIS A 60 -9.42 -9.38 -6.21
C HIS A 60 -8.28 -8.36 -6.28
N LYS A 61 -8.58 -7.10 -5.99
CA LYS A 61 -7.63 -5.98 -5.98
C LYS A 61 -7.64 -5.34 -4.60
N ILE A 62 -6.51 -5.41 -3.90
CA ILE A 62 -6.35 -4.88 -2.55
C ILE A 62 -5.34 -3.75 -2.58
N LEU A 63 -5.77 -2.55 -2.17
CA LEU A 63 -4.87 -1.42 -1.97
C LEU A 63 -4.26 -1.47 -0.57
N VAL A 64 -2.95 -1.31 -0.45
CA VAL A 64 -2.28 -1.14 0.85
C VAL A 64 -1.85 0.32 0.96
N LEU A 65 -2.47 1.01 1.92
CA LEU A 65 -2.33 2.46 2.11
C LEU A 65 -1.66 2.77 3.46
N SER A 66 -1.09 3.96 3.58
CA SER A 66 -0.59 4.47 4.86
C SER A 66 -0.60 5.99 4.86
N GLY A 67 -1.00 6.61 5.97
CA GLY A 67 -1.05 8.07 6.05
C GLY A 67 0.32 8.76 6.18
N LYS A 68 1.40 8.00 6.46
CA LYS A 68 2.77 8.53 6.57
C LYS A 68 3.82 7.51 6.14
N GLY A 69 4.99 7.98 5.72
CA GLY A 69 6.14 7.13 5.41
C GLY A 69 6.72 6.44 6.65
N GLY A 70 7.41 5.32 6.45
CA GLY A 70 8.16 4.63 7.51
C GLY A 70 7.32 3.75 8.45
N VAL A 71 6.02 3.58 8.23
CA VAL A 71 5.16 2.68 9.03
C VAL A 71 5.33 1.19 8.70
N GLY A 72 6.16 0.85 7.71
CA GLY A 72 6.35 -0.51 7.22
C GLY A 72 5.21 -1.02 6.34
N LYS A 73 4.56 -0.13 5.58
CA LYS A 73 3.53 -0.43 4.58
C LYS A 73 4.02 -1.48 3.57
N SER A 74 5.13 -1.21 2.86
CA SER A 74 5.70 -2.13 1.87
C SER A 74 6.09 -3.48 2.46
N THR A 75 6.59 -3.47 3.71
CA THR A 75 6.83 -4.70 4.48
C THR A 75 5.57 -5.52 4.65
N PHE A 76 4.47 -4.87 5.05
CA PHE A 76 3.18 -5.53 5.18
C PHE A 76 2.65 -6.01 3.82
N SER A 77 2.77 -5.21 2.75
CA SER A 77 2.36 -5.58 1.37
C SER A 77 3.07 -6.86 0.90
N ALA A 78 4.38 -6.95 1.11
CA ALA A 78 5.17 -8.14 0.81
C ALA A 78 4.73 -9.35 1.64
N GLN A 79 4.57 -9.18 2.96
CA GLN A 79 4.14 -10.26 3.86
C GLN A 79 2.76 -10.78 3.50
N LEU A 80 1.80 -9.89 3.24
CA LEU A 80 0.46 -10.25 2.79
C LEU A 80 0.52 -11.08 1.50
N SER A 81 1.33 -10.65 0.53
CA SER A 81 1.49 -11.33 -0.77
C SER A 81 2.05 -12.73 -0.62
N PHE A 82 3.13 -12.92 0.14
CA PHE A 82 3.67 -14.25 0.42
C PHE A 82 2.69 -15.14 1.17
N ALA A 83 1.95 -14.57 2.10
CA ALA A 83 1.09 -15.37 2.93
C ALA A 83 -0.20 -15.79 2.18
N LEU A 84 -0.66 -14.98 1.22
CA LEU A 84 -1.63 -15.38 0.20
C LEU A 84 -1.06 -16.47 -0.73
N ALA A 85 0.17 -16.29 -1.23
CA ALA A 85 0.84 -17.25 -2.10
C ALA A 85 1.01 -18.62 -1.41
N ALA A 86 1.30 -18.64 -0.11
CA ALA A 86 1.39 -19.85 0.71
C ALA A 86 0.06 -20.64 0.82
N MET A 87 -1.06 -20.04 0.40
CA MET A 87 -2.36 -20.73 0.25
C MET A 87 -2.58 -21.30 -1.16
N ASN A 88 -1.53 -21.35 -1.99
CA ASN A 88 -1.57 -21.76 -3.39
C ASN A 88 -2.46 -20.87 -4.29
N LEU A 89 -2.59 -19.59 -3.94
CA LEU A 89 -3.28 -18.60 -4.75
C LEU A 89 -2.31 -17.92 -5.73
N GLN A 90 -2.78 -17.44 -6.88
CA GLN A 90 -1.98 -16.69 -7.86
C GLN A 90 -1.94 -15.21 -7.49
N ILE A 91 -0.75 -14.67 -7.18
CA ILE A 91 -0.60 -13.35 -6.58
C ILE A 91 0.27 -12.45 -7.43
N GLY A 92 -0.20 -11.22 -7.64
CA GLY A 92 0.59 -10.10 -8.11
C GLY A 92 0.85 -9.11 -6.99
N LEU A 93 2.10 -8.67 -6.83
CA LEU A 93 2.48 -7.54 -5.98
C LEU A 93 2.94 -6.39 -6.87
N LEU A 94 2.17 -5.30 -6.88
CA LEU A 94 2.46 -4.10 -7.66
C LEU A 94 2.89 -2.96 -6.73
N ASP A 95 4.14 -2.53 -6.87
CA ASP A 95 4.71 -1.39 -6.16
C ASP A 95 4.63 -0.12 -7.00
N ILE A 96 3.78 0.81 -6.57
CA ILE A 96 3.60 2.13 -7.19
C ILE A 96 4.18 3.26 -6.33
N ASP A 97 5.00 2.94 -5.31
CA ASP A 97 5.68 3.94 -4.48
C ASP A 97 6.92 4.50 -5.22
N ILE A 98 6.67 5.33 -6.22
CA ILE A 98 7.69 5.89 -7.14
C ILE A 98 8.80 6.64 -6.42
N CYS A 99 8.51 7.26 -5.27
CA CYS A 99 9.46 8.08 -4.53
C CYS A 99 10.42 7.26 -3.65
N GLY A 100 10.11 6.00 -3.37
CA GLY A 100 10.89 5.16 -2.46
C GLY A 100 10.57 3.68 -2.62
N PRO A 101 10.77 3.11 -3.83
CA PRO A 101 10.47 1.71 -4.07
C PRO A 101 11.33 0.84 -3.17
N SER A 102 10.68 0.08 -2.29
CA SER A 102 11.38 -0.78 -1.33
C SER A 102 11.18 -2.25 -1.63
N ILE A 103 10.18 -2.61 -2.44
CA ILE A 103 9.82 -4.00 -2.71
C ILE A 103 10.97 -4.80 -3.36
N PRO A 104 11.64 -4.32 -4.43
CA PRO A 104 12.76 -5.07 -5.04
C PRO A 104 13.85 -5.44 -4.03
N LYS A 105 14.27 -4.46 -3.22
CA LYS A 105 15.28 -4.64 -2.17
C LYS A 105 14.82 -5.60 -1.07
N MET A 106 13.59 -5.44 -0.61
CA MET A 106 13.02 -6.30 0.43
C MET A 106 12.92 -7.76 0.03
N LEU A 107 12.73 -8.02 -1.27
CA LEU A 107 12.59 -9.35 -1.82
C LEU A 107 13.91 -9.93 -2.37
N GLY A 108 15.02 -9.17 -2.30
CA GLY A 108 16.31 -9.59 -2.85
C GLY A 108 16.34 -9.64 -4.39
N LEU A 109 15.51 -8.82 -5.03
CA LEU A 109 15.37 -8.70 -6.49
C LEU A 109 16.13 -7.49 -7.06
N GLU A 110 17.10 -6.93 -6.33
CA GLU A 110 17.93 -5.83 -6.83
C GLU A 110 18.71 -6.28 -8.07
N GLY A 111 18.75 -5.42 -9.10
CA GLY A 111 19.40 -5.72 -10.38
C GLY A 111 18.57 -6.59 -11.34
N GLN A 112 17.34 -6.98 -10.98
CA GLN A 112 16.40 -7.56 -11.93
C GLN A 112 15.84 -6.47 -12.83
N GLU A 113 15.68 -6.79 -14.12
CA GLU A 113 15.10 -5.90 -15.11
C GLU A 113 13.75 -6.44 -15.60
N ILE A 114 12.90 -5.53 -16.08
CA ILE A 114 11.61 -5.90 -16.66
C ILE A 114 11.83 -6.42 -18.07
N HIS A 115 11.38 -7.63 -18.33
CA HIS A 115 11.41 -8.21 -19.66
C HIS A 115 10.16 -7.82 -20.45
N GLN A 116 10.36 -7.31 -21.67
CA GLN A 116 9.27 -7.04 -22.60
C GLN A 116 9.05 -8.26 -23.52
N SER A 117 7.81 -8.74 -23.55
CA SER A 117 7.34 -9.80 -24.44
C SER A 117 6.28 -9.28 -25.41
N ASN A 118 5.86 -10.11 -26.36
CA ASN A 118 4.73 -9.79 -27.27
C ASN A 118 3.40 -9.58 -26.54
N LEU A 119 3.27 -10.09 -25.31
CA LEU A 119 2.04 -9.98 -24.50
C LEU A 119 2.06 -8.78 -23.56
N GLY A 120 3.23 -8.15 -23.38
CA GLY A 120 3.47 -7.07 -22.43
C GLY A 120 4.73 -7.29 -21.58
N TRP A 121 4.86 -6.49 -20.53
CA TRP A 121 5.90 -6.61 -19.51
C TRP A 121 5.66 -7.83 -18.63
N SER A 122 6.67 -8.68 -18.50
CA SER A 122 6.63 -9.82 -17.60
C SER A 122 6.98 -9.39 -16.17
N PRO A 123 6.17 -9.78 -15.16
CA PRO A 123 6.53 -9.57 -13.77
C PRO A 123 7.75 -10.42 -13.38
N VAL A 124 8.49 -9.95 -12.38
CA VAL A 124 9.61 -10.69 -11.78
C VAL A 124 9.05 -11.64 -10.74
N TYR A 125 9.24 -12.93 -10.93
CA TYR A 125 8.71 -13.94 -10.01
C TYR A 125 9.68 -14.21 -8.85
N VAL A 126 9.18 -14.16 -7.62
CA VAL A 126 9.92 -14.57 -6.40
C VAL A 126 9.60 -16.01 -5.97
N ASP A 127 8.47 -16.51 -6.44
CA ASP A 127 7.98 -17.87 -6.23
C ASP A 127 7.09 -18.24 -7.44
N ASP A 128 6.74 -19.51 -7.60
CA ASP A 128 6.01 -20.03 -8.77
C ASP A 128 4.64 -19.34 -8.98
N ASN A 129 4.04 -18.83 -7.90
CA ASN A 129 2.72 -18.19 -7.90
C ASN A 129 2.73 -16.75 -7.35
N LEU A 130 3.91 -16.11 -7.25
CA LEU A 130 4.04 -14.72 -6.77
C LEU A 130 4.89 -13.89 -7.74
N GLY A 131 4.22 -13.12 -8.58
CA GLY A 131 4.82 -12.15 -9.49
C GLY A 131 4.91 -10.76 -8.85
N VAL A 132 5.99 -10.04 -9.14
CA VAL A 132 6.25 -8.70 -8.59
C VAL A 132 6.52 -7.73 -9.72
N MET A 133 5.95 -6.54 -9.62
CA MET A 133 6.25 -5.40 -10.50
C MET A 133 6.52 -4.18 -9.65
N SER A 134 7.64 -3.49 -9.93
CA SER A 134 8.01 -2.25 -9.24
C SER A 134 8.71 -1.31 -10.21
N ILE A 135 8.50 -0.02 -10.00
CA ILE A 135 9.33 1.05 -10.57
C ILE A 135 10.83 0.83 -10.33
N GLY A 136 11.22 0.20 -9.20
CA GLY A 136 12.61 -0.02 -8.87
C GLY A 136 13.37 -0.90 -9.89
N PHE A 137 12.67 -1.67 -10.73
CA PHE A 137 13.28 -2.43 -11.83
C PHE A 137 13.57 -1.58 -13.07
N MET A 138 13.01 -0.37 -13.16
CA MET A 138 13.20 0.56 -14.28
C MET A 138 14.22 1.66 -13.97
N LEU A 139 14.68 1.75 -12.72
CA LEU A 139 15.64 2.77 -12.32
C LEU A 139 17.06 2.27 -12.64
N PRO A 140 17.84 3.05 -13.42
CA PRO A 140 19.21 2.66 -13.77
C PRO A 140 20.13 2.66 -12.54
N ASP A 141 19.86 3.51 -11.56
CA ASP A 141 20.54 3.55 -10.27
C ASP A 141 19.50 3.66 -9.13
N PRO A 142 19.47 2.69 -8.19
CA PRO A 142 18.55 2.72 -7.05
C PRO A 142 18.82 3.84 -6.04
N ASP A 143 20.02 4.43 -6.03
CA ASP A 143 20.38 5.56 -5.16
C ASP A 143 20.11 6.94 -5.80
N GLU A 144 19.69 6.97 -7.09
CA GLU A 144 19.36 8.21 -7.76
C GLU A 144 17.98 8.74 -7.32
N ALA A 145 17.94 9.98 -6.84
CA ALA A 145 16.69 10.62 -6.45
C ALA A 145 15.82 10.89 -7.68
N VAL A 146 14.78 10.08 -7.86
CA VAL A 146 13.86 10.16 -9.00
C VAL A 146 12.88 11.32 -8.82
N ILE A 147 13.22 12.50 -9.34
CA ILE A 147 12.32 13.67 -9.31
C ILE A 147 11.40 13.62 -10.54
N TRP A 148 10.31 12.88 -10.45
CA TRP A 148 9.31 12.82 -11.51
C TRP A 148 8.12 13.73 -11.24
N ARG A 149 7.71 14.48 -12.27
CA ARG A 149 6.50 15.33 -12.23
C ARG A 149 5.24 14.47 -12.25
N GLY A 150 4.17 14.95 -11.59
CA GLY A 150 2.89 14.24 -11.42
C GLY A 150 2.34 13.54 -12.68
N PRO A 151 2.28 14.21 -13.85
CA PRO A 151 1.78 13.58 -15.07
C PRO A 151 2.56 12.33 -15.50
N ARG A 152 3.88 12.33 -15.30
CA ARG A 152 4.75 11.18 -15.61
C ARG A 152 4.48 10.01 -14.66
N LYS A 153 4.24 10.30 -13.38
CA LYS A 153 3.89 9.29 -12.38
C LYS A 153 2.56 8.62 -12.69
N ASN A 154 1.53 9.42 -13.01
CA ASN A 154 0.21 8.91 -13.37
C ASN A 154 0.26 8.06 -14.66
N GLY A 155 1.04 8.51 -15.66
CA GLY A 155 1.29 7.73 -16.88
C GLY A 155 1.96 6.40 -16.58
N LEU A 156 2.90 6.35 -15.63
CA LEU A 156 3.52 5.07 -15.26
C LEU A 156 2.54 4.12 -14.56
N ILE A 157 1.71 4.62 -13.64
CA ILE A 157 0.68 3.79 -12.99
C ILE A 157 -0.23 3.17 -14.05
N LYS A 158 -0.66 3.95 -15.04
CA LYS A 158 -1.44 3.43 -16.19
C LYS A 158 -0.67 2.37 -16.94
N ASN A 159 0.61 2.60 -17.25
CA ASN A 159 1.44 1.61 -17.95
C ASN A 159 1.60 0.33 -17.14
N PHE A 160 1.75 0.37 -15.82
CA PHE A 160 1.79 -0.85 -15.01
C PHE A 160 0.49 -1.65 -15.10
N LEU A 161 -0.66 -0.98 -15.13
CA LEU A 161 -1.95 -1.66 -15.26
C LEU A 161 -2.25 -2.12 -16.69
N LYS A 162 -1.66 -1.47 -17.70
CA LYS A 162 -1.92 -1.73 -19.13
C LYS A 162 -0.94 -2.72 -19.76
N GLU A 163 0.34 -2.57 -19.44
CA GLU A 163 1.44 -3.27 -20.10
C GLU A 163 1.87 -4.52 -19.33
N VAL A 164 1.65 -4.59 -18.02
CA VAL A 164 2.09 -5.78 -17.26
C VAL A 164 1.14 -6.94 -17.52
N TYR A 165 1.72 -8.03 -17.98
CA TYR A 165 0.98 -9.25 -18.28
C TYR A 165 1.00 -10.20 -17.07
N TRP A 166 0.00 -10.06 -16.22
CA TRP A 166 -0.15 -10.82 -14.97
C TRP A 166 -0.73 -12.25 -15.16
N TYR A 167 -1.14 -12.62 -16.37
CA TYR A 167 -1.99 -13.81 -16.62
C TYR A 167 -3.31 -13.74 -15.81
N GLU A 168 -3.68 -14.83 -15.13
CA GLU A 168 -4.82 -14.88 -14.21
C GLU A 168 -4.31 -14.74 -12.77
N LEU A 169 -4.85 -13.78 -12.03
CA LEU A 169 -4.53 -13.58 -10.62
C LEU A 169 -5.77 -13.78 -9.74
N ASP A 170 -5.57 -14.45 -8.61
CA ASP A 170 -6.54 -14.43 -7.52
C ASP A 170 -6.50 -13.10 -6.79
N PHE A 171 -5.30 -12.56 -6.52
CA PHE A 171 -5.13 -11.27 -5.85
C PHE A 171 -4.05 -10.42 -6.51
N LEU A 172 -4.35 -9.14 -6.69
CA LEU A 172 -3.36 -8.08 -6.94
C LEU A 172 -3.28 -7.21 -5.69
N VAL A 173 -2.14 -7.26 -5.01
CA VAL A 173 -1.80 -6.39 -3.88
C VAL A 173 -1.05 -5.18 -4.41
N VAL A 174 -1.57 -3.99 -4.18
CA VAL A 174 -0.96 -2.73 -4.64
C VAL A 174 -0.37 -1.98 -3.45
N ASP A 175 0.95 -1.81 -3.46
CA ASP A 175 1.69 -1.00 -2.49
C ASP A 175 1.70 0.47 -2.94
N ALA A 176 0.78 1.28 -2.39
CA ALA A 176 0.63 2.69 -2.76
C ALA A 176 1.65 3.59 -2.04
N PRO A 177 2.01 4.78 -2.54
CA PRO A 177 2.86 5.71 -1.79
C PRO A 177 2.18 6.18 -0.48
N PRO A 178 2.94 6.73 0.50
CA PRO A 178 2.37 7.25 1.73
C PRO A 178 1.65 8.61 1.56
N GLY A 179 0.71 8.90 2.45
CA GLY A 179 -0.09 10.14 2.47
C GLY A 179 -1.33 10.06 1.58
N THR A 180 -1.94 11.20 1.24
CA THR A 180 -3.11 11.26 0.33
C THR A 180 -2.71 11.98 -0.96
N SER A 181 -1.95 11.31 -1.81
CA SER A 181 -1.31 11.92 -2.98
C SER A 181 -2.10 11.67 -4.29
N ASP A 182 -1.75 12.36 -5.37
CA ASP A 182 -2.42 12.22 -6.68
C ASP A 182 -2.30 10.79 -7.24
N GLU A 183 -1.27 10.05 -6.85
CA GLU A 183 -1.08 8.64 -7.20
C GLU A 183 -2.23 7.76 -6.67
N HIS A 184 -2.80 8.08 -5.51
CA HIS A 184 -3.94 7.35 -4.94
C HIS A 184 -5.22 7.55 -5.75
N ILE A 185 -5.47 8.80 -6.14
CA ILE A 185 -6.62 9.13 -7.01
C ILE A 185 -6.44 8.42 -8.35
N SER A 186 -5.22 8.45 -8.90
CA SER A 186 -4.90 7.83 -10.18
C SER A 186 -5.13 6.32 -10.16
N ILE A 187 -4.65 5.58 -9.16
CA ILE A 187 -4.87 4.13 -9.09
C ILE A 187 -6.36 3.79 -8.92
N VAL A 188 -7.10 4.57 -8.12
CA VAL A 188 -8.54 4.35 -7.91
C VAL A 188 -9.33 4.64 -9.18
N GLN A 189 -9.00 5.71 -9.91
CA GLN A 189 -9.62 6.02 -11.20
C GLN A 189 -9.31 4.93 -12.24
N CYS A 190 -8.06 4.48 -12.33
CA CYS A 190 -7.65 3.47 -13.29
C CYS A 190 -8.34 2.11 -13.04
N LEU A 191 -8.49 1.72 -11.78
CA LEU A 191 -9.15 0.46 -11.41
C LEU A 191 -10.68 0.58 -11.30
N GLY A 192 -11.24 1.80 -11.40
CA GLY A 192 -12.66 2.07 -11.15
C GLY A 192 -13.61 1.22 -12.02
N ALA A 193 -13.25 0.98 -13.28
CA ALA A 193 -14.05 0.16 -14.19
C ALA A 193 -14.12 -1.33 -13.81
N THR A 194 -13.07 -1.85 -13.16
CA THR A 194 -12.99 -3.26 -12.73
C THR A 194 -13.29 -3.45 -11.24
N GLY A 195 -13.47 -2.35 -10.51
CA GLY A 195 -13.66 -2.33 -9.07
C GLY A 195 -12.37 -2.50 -8.26
N ILE A 196 -12.46 -2.16 -6.98
CA ILE A 196 -11.44 -2.41 -5.95
C ILE A 196 -12.17 -3.05 -4.77
N ASP A 197 -11.75 -4.24 -4.34
CA ASP A 197 -12.38 -4.97 -3.24
C ASP A 197 -12.22 -4.25 -1.90
N GLY A 198 -11.09 -3.58 -1.74
CA GLY A 198 -10.92 -2.57 -0.71
C GLY A 198 -9.47 -2.21 -0.40
N ALA A 199 -9.31 -1.43 0.65
CA ALA A 199 -8.04 -0.94 1.14
C ALA A 199 -7.73 -1.45 2.56
N ILE A 200 -6.46 -1.81 2.78
CA ILE A 200 -5.89 -2.06 4.11
C ILE A 200 -5.02 -0.86 4.47
N ILE A 201 -5.25 -0.28 5.64
CA ILE A 201 -4.51 0.88 6.12
C ILE A 201 -3.47 0.43 7.14
N VAL A 202 -2.20 0.67 6.86
CA VAL A 202 -1.08 0.34 7.75
C VAL A 202 -0.67 1.57 8.57
N THR A 203 -0.50 1.38 9.87
CA THR A 203 -0.09 2.45 10.80
C THR A 203 0.85 1.93 11.89
N THR A 204 1.30 2.82 12.77
CA THR A 204 2.09 2.52 13.97
C THR A 204 1.39 3.04 15.22
N PRO A 205 1.61 2.47 16.42
CA PRO A 205 0.90 2.87 17.64
C PRO A 205 1.13 4.32 18.10
N GLN A 206 2.15 5.01 17.56
CA GLN A 206 2.46 6.40 17.90
C GLN A 206 1.23 7.31 17.68
N GLN A 207 0.88 8.12 18.69
CA GLN A 207 -0.33 8.96 18.66
C GLN A 207 -0.47 9.87 17.44
N VAL A 208 0.64 10.39 16.89
CA VAL A 208 0.64 11.24 15.69
C VAL A 208 0.07 10.49 14.47
N SER A 209 0.29 9.17 14.38
CA SER A 209 -0.17 8.34 13.26
C SER A 209 -1.68 8.15 13.20
N LEU A 210 -2.41 8.34 14.31
CA LEU A 210 -3.87 8.14 14.34
C LEU A 210 -4.63 9.22 13.57
N ILE A 211 -4.09 10.44 13.54
CA ILE A 211 -4.63 11.54 12.73
C ILE A 211 -4.49 11.18 11.25
N ASP A 212 -3.34 10.65 10.86
CA ASP A 212 -3.05 10.27 9.48
C ASP A 212 -3.92 9.10 9.02
N VAL A 213 -4.16 8.10 9.89
CA VAL A 213 -5.12 7.02 9.61
C VAL A 213 -6.53 7.56 9.36
N ARG A 214 -6.98 8.55 10.15
CA ARG A 214 -8.30 9.16 9.95
C ARG A 214 -8.40 9.85 8.59
N LYS A 215 -7.35 10.57 8.17
CA LYS A 215 -7.31 11.20 6.84
C LYS A 215 -7.42 10.15 5.74
N GLU A 216 -6.71 9.03 5.90
CA GLU A 216 -6.71 7.93 4.94
C GLU A 216 -8.07 7.23 4.83
N ILE A 217 -8.75 6.99 5.96
CA ILE A 217 -10.11 6.45 5.98
C ILE A 217 -11.08 7.42 5.29
N ASN A 218 -10.95 8.72 5.55
CA ASN A 218 -11.79 9.72 4.92
C ASN A 218 -11.52 9.84 3.42
N PHE A 219 -10.27 9.69 2.99
CA PHE A 219 -9.91 9.59 1.58
C PHE A 219 -10.64 8.40 0.93
N CYS A 220 -10.50 7.19 1.48
CA CYS A 220 -11.17 5.99 0.98
C CYS A 220 -12.70 6.19 0.85
N LYS A 221 -13.34 6.79 1.86
CA LYS A 221 -14.77 7.13 1.83
C LYS A 221 -15.14 8.08 0.69
N LYS A 222 -14.32 9.11 0.45
CA LYS A 222 -14.55 10.09 -0.63
C LYS A 222 -14.43 9.46 -2.03
N VAL A 223 -13.50 8.54 -2.20
CA VAL A 223 -13.26 7.88 -3.50
C VAL A 223 -14.04 6.55 -3.65
N GLY A 224 -14.91 6.22 -2.71
CA GLY A 224 -15.77 5.02 -2.78
C GLY A 224 -15.06 3.69 -2.55
N VAL A 225 -13.85 3.69 -1.99
CA VAL A 225 -13.08 2.46 -1.70
C VAL A 225 -13.43 1.95 -0.30
N LYS A 226 -13.83 0.66 -0.21
CA LYS A 226 -14.11 0.00 1.07
C LYS A 226 -12.84 -0.15 1.88
N VAL A 227 -12.82 0.30 3.14
CA VAL A 227 -11.72 0.01 4.06
C VAL A 227 -11.94 -1.40 4.63
N LEU A 228 -11.11 -2.36 4.24
CA LEU A 228 -11.13 -3.74 4.74
C LEU A 228 -10.68 -3.81 6.20
N GLY A 229 -9.75 -2.94 6.58
CA GLY A 229 -9.40 -2.73 7.98
C GLY A 229 -8.07 -2.01 8.17
N VAL A 230 -7.71 -1.83 9.45
CA VAL A 230 -6.49 -1.14 9.88
C VAL A 230 -5.55 -2.14 10.53
N VAL A 231 -4.27 -2.09 10.16
CA VAL A 231 -3.18 -2.88 10.74
C VAL A 231 -2.26 -1.97 11.52
N GLU A 232 -2.01 -2.31 12.78
CA GLU A 232 -1.02 -1.62 13.61
C GLU A 232 0.31 -2.37 13.57
N ASN A 233 1.21 -1.89 12.73
CA ASN A 233 2.55 -2.41 12.59
C ASN A 233 3.48 -1.84 13.67
N MET A 234 4.60 -2.54 13.91
CA MET A 234 5.60 -2.16 14.90
C MET A 234 5.03 -2.00 16.32
N SER A 235 3.98 -2.77 16.66
CA SER A 235 3.23 -2.67 17.91
C SER A 235 3.90 -3.36 19.11
N GLY A 236 5.16 -3.76 18.95
CA GLY A 236 6.00 -4.39 19.96
C GLY A 236 7.21 -5.05 19.32
N LEU A 237 8.20 -5.39 20.14
CA LEU A 237 9.36 -6.20 19.77
C LEU A 237 9.26 -7.53 20.51
N CYS A 238 9.22 -8.64 19.78
CA CYS A 238 9.25 -9.98 20.36
C CYS A 238 10.41 -10.77 19.75
N GLN A 239 11.37 -11.18 20.60
CA GLN A 239 12.48 -12.03 20.19
C GLN A 239 12.87 -12.98 21.32
N PRO A 240 13.56 -14.10 21.04
CA PRO A 240 14.15 -14.94 22.08
C PRO A 240 14.90 -14.09 23.09
N LEU A 241 14.72 -14.37 24.39
CA LEU A 241 15.35 -13.61 25.47
C LEU A 241 16.87 -13.50 25.27
N MET A 242 17.48 -14.56 24.75
CA MET A 242 18.92 -14.65 24.50
C MET A 242 19.42 -13.76 23.36
N ASP A 243 18.53 -13.31 22.47
CA ASP A 243 18.84 -12.42 21.33
C ASP A 243 18.84 -10.94 21.74
N PHE A 244 18.31 -10.60 22.93
CA PHE A 244 18.41 -9.26 23.48
C PHE A 244 19.86 -8.92 23.85
N LYS A 245 20.20 -7.64 23.68
CA LYS A 245 21.39 -7.05 24.31
C LYS A 245 21.03 -6.60 25.71
N PHE A 246 21.84 -7.00 26.68
CA PHE A 246 21.69 -6.60 28.07
C PHE A 246 22.73 -5.52 28.37
N MET A 247 22.27 -4.32 28.70
CA MET A 247 23.13 -3.19 29.03
C MET A 247 23.05 -2.91 30.53
N ARG A 248 24.20 -2.67 31.15
CA ARG A 248 24.28 -2.17 32.53
C ARG A 248 24.59 -0.68 32.49
N MET A 249 23.83 0.10 33.22
CA MET A 249 24.11 1.52 33.44
C MET A 249 25.12 1.67 34.58
N THR A 250 26.19 2.43 34.37
CA THR A 250 27.15 2.78 35.42
C THR A 250 26.63 3.97 36.24
N GLU A 251 27.27 4.24 37.37
CA GLU A 251 27.01 5.43 38.19
C GLU A 251 27.27 6.75 37.42
N THR A 252 28.11 6.70 36.37
CA THR A 252 28.40 7.83 35.47
C THR A 252 27.42 7.95 34.31
N GLY A 253 26.45 7.04 34.17
CA GLY A 253 25.47 7.03 33.08
C GLY A 253 25.95 6.36 31.78
N GLU A 254 27.13 5.74 31.78
CA GLU A 254 27.60 4.96 30.64
C GLU A 254 26.87 3.61 30.54
N HIS A 255 26.68 3.13 29.31
CA HIS A 255 26.02 1.86 29.04
C HIS A 255 27.06 0.81 28.63
N ILE A 256 27.23 -0.21 29.47
CA ILE A 256 28.17 -1.32 29.23
C ILE A 256 27.39 -2.55 28.76
N ASP A 257 27.79 -3.15 27.64
CA ASP A 257 27.23 -4.42 27.16
C ASP A 257 27.66 -5.55 28.09
N VAL A 258 26.69 -6.16 28.76
CA VAL A 258 26.89 -7.29 29.69
C VAL A 258 26.20 -8.56 29.20
N SER A 259 25.85 -8.62 27.91
CA SER A 259 25.05 -9.69 27.33
C SER A 259 25.65 -11.08 27.52
N GLU A 260 26.96 -11.24 27.32
CA GLU A 260 27.63 -12.53 27.46
C GLU A 260 27.52 -13.07 28.90
N ARG A 261 27.85 -12.23 29.89
CA ARG A 261 27.72 -12.55 31.31
C ARG A 261 26.28 -12.89 31.70
N VAL A 262 25.29 -12.16 31.18
CA VAL A 262 23.87 -12.47 31.44
C VAL A 262 23.49 -13.82 30.83
N ARG A 263 23.93 -14.12 29.60
CA ARG A 263 23.64 -15.40 28.95
C ARG A 263 24.27 -16.58 29.69
N GLU A 264 25.51 -16.46 30.15
CA GLU A 264 26.17 -17.48 30.96
C GLU A 264 25.43 -17.71 32.29
N TYR A 265 25.08 -16.62 32.97
CA TYR A 265 24.32 -16.68 34.21
C TYR A 265 22.95 -17.37 34.03
N LEU A 266 22.23 -17.01 32.96
CA LEU A 266 20.95 -17.65 32.62
C LEU A 266 21.13 -19.14 32.31
N ARG A 267 22.18 -19.54 31.58
CA ARG A 267 22.45 -20.97 31.33
C ARG A 267 22.71 -21.75 32.60
N GLU A 268 23.47 -21.18 33.54
CA GLU A 268 23.86 -21.87 34.77
C GLU A 268 22.75 -21.89 35.82
N LYS A 269 22.05 -20.76 36.01
CA LYS A 269 21.13 -20.56 37.13
C LYS A 269 19.65 -20.68 36.77
N ALA A 270 19.28 -20.49 35.51
CA ALA A 270 17.89 -20.48 35.07
C ALA A 270 17.74 -20.95 33.61
N PRO A 271 18.16 -22.19 33.29
CA PRO A 271 18.20 -22.69 31.92
C PRO A 271 16.83 -22.69 31.22
N GLU A 272 15.74 -22.77 31.99
CA GLU A 272 14.36 -22.67 31.50
C GLU A 272 14.05 -21.32 30.83
N LEU A 273 14.75 -20.25 31.22
CA LEU A 273 14.54 -18.92 30.65
C LEU A 273 15.11 -18.77 29.24
N GLN A 274 16.00 -19.68 28.81
CA GLN A 274 16.65 -19.62 27.49
C GLN A 274 15.67 -19.75 26.33
N ASN A 275 14.55 -20.45 26.56
CA ASN A 275 13.51 -20.68 25.55
C ASN A 275 12.38 -19.65 25.61
N LEU A 276 12.49 -18.64 26.47
CA LEU A 276 11.49 -17.59 26.55
C LEU A 276 11.59 -16.61 25.39
N ILE A 277 10.44 -16.09 24.99
CA ILE A 277 10.32 -14.93 24.13
C ILE A 277 10.03 -13.76 25.04
N ALA A 278 10.91 -12.76 25.03
CA ALA A 278 10.63 -11.50 25.69
C ALA A 278 9.94 -10.57 24.69
N CYS A 279 8.83 -9.97 25.13
CA CYS A 279 8.05 -9.01 24.36
C CYS A 279 8.06 -7.66 25.09
N SER A 280 8.31 -6.59 24.35
CA SER A 280 8.29 -5.22 24.85
C SER A 280 7.45 -4.35 23.92
N GLU A 281 6.64 -3.45 24.49
CA GLU A 281 5.97 -2.42 23.71
C GLU A 281 7.00 -1.36 23.29
N VAL A 282 7.09 -1.09 21.98
CA VAL A 282 8.04 -0.11 21.43
C VAL A 282 7.52 1.32 21.60
N PHE A 283 6.20 1.48 21.69
CA PHE A 283 5.53 2.77 21.87
C PHE A 283 4.50 2.65 23.00
N ASP A 284 4.35 3.72 23.78
CA ASP A 284 3.34 3.79 24.83
C ASP A 284 1.94 3.62 24.24
N SER A 285 1.35 2.45 24.46
CA SER A 285 0.02 2.07 23.98
C SER A 285 -1.07 2.31 25.03
N SER A 286 -0.78 3.02 26.12
CA SER A 286 -1.72 3.26 27.24
C SER A 286 -3.06 3.87 26.81
N SER A 287 -3.09 4.65 25.72
CA SER A 287 -4.32 5.19 25.13
C SER A 287 -5.09 4.20 24.23
N GLY A 288 -4.56 3.00 23.99
CA GLY A 288 -5.18 1.88 23.27
C GLY A 288 -4.96 1.83 21.75
N GLY A 289 -4.06 2.67 21.22
CA GLY A 289 -3.58 2.60 19.83
C GLY A 289 -4.69 2.66 18.76
N ALA A 290 -4.41 2.07 17.60
CA ALA A 290 -5.35 1.98 16.49
C ALA A 290 -6.60 1.18 16.87
N GLU A 291 -6.45 0.10 17.63
CA GLU A 291 -7.52 -0.82 18.05
C GLU A 291 -8.70 -0.10 18.71
N LYS A 292 -8.46 0.79 19.69
CA LYS A 292 -9.52 1.59 20.32
C LYS A 292 -10.12 2.64 19.38
N CYS A 293 -9.38 3.09 18.38
CA CYS A 293 -9.83 4.08 17.42
C CYS A 293 -10.69 3.49 16.30
N VAL A 294 -10.43 2.25 15.90
CA VAL A 294 -11.17 1.58 14.81
C VAL A 294 -12.68 1.51 15.10
N GLY A 295 -13.08 1.21 16.34
CA GLY A 295 -14.50 1.20 16.73
C GLY A 295 -15.19 2.55 16.57
N LYS A 296 -14.45 3.67 16.72
CA LYS A 296 -14.96 5.03 16.45
C LYS A 296 -15.00 5.38 14.96
N TRP A 297 -14.24 4.67 14.13
CA TRP A 297 -14.13 4.92 12.69
C TRP A 297 -15.00 3.99 11.84
N MET A 298 -15.70 3.05 12.49
CA MET A 298 -16.53 2.02 11.85
C MET A 298 -15.76 1.18 10.83
N CYS A 299 -14.49 0.89 11.11
CA CYS A 299 -13.68 -0.04 10.32
C CYS A 299 -13.37 -1.31 11.13
N LEU A 300 -12.68 -2.28 10.52
CA LEU A 300 -12.21 -3.48 11.21
C LEU A 300 -10.76 -3.28 11.67
N PHE A 301 -10.43 -3.76 12.87
CA PHE A 301 -9.04 -3.87 13.30
C PHE A 301 -8.52 -5.26 12.91
N LEU A 302 -7.54 -5.31 12.02
CA LEU A 302 -7.03 -6.58 11.48
C LEU A 302 -5.97 -7.20 12.38
N GLY A 303 -5.33 -6.41 13.23
CA GLY A 303 -4.41 -6.90 14.26
C GLY A 303 -3.13 -6.08 14.39
N ARG A 304 -2.22 -6.64 15.19
CA ARG A 304 -0.92 -6.07 15.57
C ARG A 304 0.22 -6.87 14.96
N CYS A 305 1.09 -6.22 14.19
CA CYS A 305 2.33 -6.83 13.70
C CYS A 305 3.51 -6.44 14.60
N HIS A 306 4.11 -7.43 15.25
CA HIS A 306 5.30 -7.25 16.10
C HIS A 306 6.57 -7.25 15.24
N TRP A 307 7.57 -6.48 15.64
CA TRP A 307 8.93 -6.61 15.13
C TRP A 307 9.47 -8.00 15.46
N ILE A 308 9.77 -8.77 14.42
CA ILE A 308 10.43 -10.06 14.49
C ILE A 308 11.61 -10.01 13.52
N ARG A 309 12.82 -10.23 14.05
CA ARG A 309 14.10 -10.02 13.35
C ARG A 309 14.36 -10.98 12.19
N SER A 310 13.51 -11.99 12.01
CA SER A 310 13.63 -13.02 10.97
C SER A 310 12.44 -12.94 10.01
N PHE A 311 12.59 -12.20 8.92
CA PHE A 311 11.57 -12.00 7.87
C PHE A 311 10.98 -13.33 7.35
N VAL A 312 11.82 -14.36 7.18
CA VAL A 312 11.43 -15.71 6.71
C VAL A 312 10.63 -16.51 7.76
N ARG A 313 10.82 -16.29 9.07
CA ARG A 313 10.03 -16.97 10.12
C ARG A 313 8.65 -16.35 10.31
N LEU A 314 8.46 -15.12 9.83
CA LEU A 314 7.22 -14.34 9.96
C LEU A 314 6.10 -14.88 9.07
N LEU A 315 6.45 -15.38 7.87
CA LEU A 315 5.51 -15.96 6.90
C LEU A 315 4.73 -17.16 7.44
N LYS A 316 5.22 -17.80 8.50
CA LYS A 316 4.56 -18.94 9.16
C LYS A 316 3.65 -18.57 10.33
N LYS A 317 3.61 -17.31 10.77
CA LYS A 317 2.89 -16.89 12.00
C LYS A 317 1.70 -15.98 11.77
N VAL A 318 1.63 -15.28 10.63
CA VAL A 318 0.41 -14.57 10.25
C VAL A 318 -0.51 -15.60 9.61
N ASP A 319 -1.69 -15.87 10.18
CA ASP A 319 -2.75 -16.64 9.51
C ASP A 319 -3.50 -15.68 8.58
N PRO A 320 -3.15 -15.62 7.29
CA PRO A 320 -3.74 -14.65 6.37
C PRO A 320 -5.16 -15.08 6.03
N ALA A 321 -5.49 -16.37 6.20
CA ALA A 321 -6.82 -16.89 5.94
C ALA A 321 -7.77 -16.39 7.02
N SER A 322 -7.32 -16.15 8.25
CA SER A 322 -8.12 -15.44 9.25
C SER A 322 -8.34 -13.97 8.90
N LEU A 323 -7.32 -13.27 8.38
CA LEU A 323 -7.38 -11.86 8.00
C LEU A 323 -8.35 -11.62 6.83
N ILE A 324 -8.28 -12.49 5.82
CA ILE A 324 -9.14 -12.46 4.63
C ILE A 324 -10.54 -12.98 4.96
N ARG A 325 -10.67 -14.07 5.71
CA ARG A 325 -12.01 -14.55 6.14
C ARG A 325 -12.71 -13.48 6.95
N ASN A 326 -12.07 -12.85 7.94
CA ASN A 326 -12.70 -11.80 8.74
C ASN A 326 -13.04 -10.55 7.90
N ALA A 327 -12.21 -10.19 6.91
CA ALA A 327 -12.47 -9.05 6.01
C ALA A 327 -13.60 -9.34 4.98
N MET A 328 -13.70 -10.58 4.51
CA MET A 328 -14.71 -11.02 3.53
C MET A 328 -16.02 -11.53 4.17
N SER A 329 -15.98 -11.98 5.43
CA SER A 329 -17.15 -12.46 6.19
C SER A 329 -17.76 -11.41 7.11
N ALA A 330 -17.17 -10.20 7.19
CA ALA A 330 -17.76 -9.10 7.94
C ALA A 330 -19.17 -8.82 7.39
N PRO A 331 -20.24 -8.93 8.20
CA PRO A 331 -21.57 -8.60 7.73
C PRO A 331 -21.54 -7.14 7.31
N ALA A 332 -21.84 -6.87 6.04
CA ALA A 332 -22.30 -5.57 5.63
C ALA A 332 -23.35 -5.13 6.65
N LEU A 333 -23.14 -3.97 7.27
CA LEU A 333 -24.14 -3.28 8.07
C LEU A 333 -25.47 -3.42 7.34
N ARG A 334 -26.33 -4.31 7.85
CA ARG A 334 -27.71 -4.42 7.39
C ARG A 334 -28.33 -3.07 7.66
N SER A 335 -28.65 -2.35 6.59
CA SER A 335 -29.78 -1.44 6.48
C SER A 335 -30.21 -0.74 7.78
N SER A 336 -29.76 0.50 7.95
CA SER A 336 -30.55 1.60 8.53
C SER A 336 -29.75 2.90 8.43
#